data_AF-A0A971D5M2-F1
#
_entry.id   AF-A0A971D5M2-F1
#
_cell.length_a   1.000
_cell.length_b   1.000
_cell.length_c   1.000
_cell.angle_alpha   90.00
_cell.angle_beta   90.00
_cell.angle_gamma   90.00
#
_symmetry.space_group_name_H-M   'P 1'
#
loop_
_entity.id
_entity.type
_entity.pdbx_description
1 polymer ?
#
loop_
_entity_poly.entity_id
_entity_poly.type
_entity_poly.pdbx_seq_one_letter_code
_entity_poly.pdbx_strand_id
1 'polypeptide(L)'
;MGRLQRVIDPGREYHRPLAEIEDAVFLDVGATRGKTTRFWAQLVLASVIAAGGVIGDATPAVIGAMIIAPLGTPIYGLALAAVAGRRRALRSSLTLLLSGIVVNILIGVLIGLVTVNRVAVDVNPQIVGRTAPTVLDLTVAIAVGVAGSFALARKD
;
A
#
# COMPACT_ATOMS: atom_id res chain seq x y z
N MET A 1 -38.35 -2.16 12.05
CA MET A 1 -38.07 -2.20 10.59
C MET A 1 -36.97 -3.20 10.16
N GLY A 2 -36.27 -3.90 11.07
CA GLY A 2 -35.10 -4.73 10.69
C GLY A 2 -35.36 -6.16 10.18
N ARG A 3 -36.57 -6.73 10.32
CA ARG A 3 -36.87 -8.10 9.85
C ARG A 3 -37.16 -8.18 8.35
N LEU A 4 -37.88 -7.20 7.79
CA LEU A 4 -38.18 -7.15 6.35
C LEU A 4 -36.94 -6.83 5.50
N GLN A 5 -36.07 -5.94 5.98
CA GLN A 5 -34.81 -5.63 5.28
C GLN A 5 -33.86 -6.82 5.17
N ARG A 6 -33.85 -7.73 6.17
CA ARG A 6 -33.03 -8.96 6.14
C ARG A 6 -33.51 -10.00 5.14
N VAL A 7 -34.78 -9.97 4.75
CA VAL A 7 -35.37 -10.87 3.75
C VAL A 7 -35.20 -10.33 2.33
N ILE A 8 -35.20 -9.00 2.18
CA ILE A 8 -35.09 -8.33 0.87
C ILE A 8 -33.63 -8.25 0.38
N ASP A 9 -32.67 -8.17 1.30
CA ASP A 9 -31.24 -8.07 0.94
C ASP A 9 -30.38 -9.00 1.82
N PRO A 10 -30.45 -10.33 1.61
CA PRO A 10 -29.72 -11.32 2.40
C PRO A 10 -28.18 -11.19 2.27
N GLY A 11 -27.69 -10.45 1.26
CA GLY A 11 -26.26 -10.22 1.03
C GLY A 11 -25.68 -8.96 1.72
N ARG A 12 -26.52 -8.07 2.26
CA ARG A 12 -26.11 -6.79 2.87
C ARG A 12 -25.14 -6.95 4.04
N GLU A 13 -25.16 -8.10 4.72
CA GLU A 13 -24.27 -8.41 5.84
C GLU A 13 -22.81 -8.59 5.39
N TYR A 14 -22.59 -9.04 4.15
CA TYR A 14 -21.27 -9.38 3.62
C TYR A 14 -20.59 -8.25 2.84
N HIS A 15 -21.35 -7.26 2.35
CA HIS A 15 -20.81 -6.16 1.56
C HIS A 15 -20.43 -4.96 2.43
N ARG A 16 -19.24 -4.39 2.18
CA ARG A 16 -18.87 -3.10 2.77
C ARG A 16 -19.65 -1.97 2.10
N PRO A 17 -20.38 -1.13 2.86
CA PRO A 17 -21.00 0.06 2.29
C PRO A 17 -19.91 1.01 1.79
N LEU A 18 -20.20 1.72 0.72
CA LEU A 18 -19.22 2.59 0.05
C LEU A 18 -18.58 3.60 1.01
N ALA A 19 -19.35 4.17 1.94
CA ALA A 19 -18.83 5.11 2.94
C ALA A 19 -17.75 4.50 3.85
N GLU A 20 -17.85 3.20 4.16
CA GLU A 20 -16.86 2.49 4.98
C GLU A 20 -15.59 2.17 4.18
N ILE A 21 -15.75 1.84 2.89
CA ILE A 21 -14.62 1.66 1.97
C ILE A 21 -13.88 3.00 1.79
N GLU A 22 -14.63 4.09 1.57
CA GLU A 22 -14.08 5.43 1.42
C GLU A 22 -13.33 5.88 2.67
N ASP A 23 -13.86 5.64 3.87
CA ASP A 23 -13.15 5.94 5.12
C ASP A 23 -11.86 5.11 5.27
N ALA A 24 -11.87 3.84 4.87
CA ALA A 24 -10.68 2.98 4.97
C ALA A 24 -9.56 3.40 3.99
N VAL A 25 -9.92 3.98 2.85
CA VAL A 25 -9.02 4.17 1.72
C VAL A 25 -8.58 5.63 1.54
N PHE A 26 -9.46 6.58 1.85
CA PHE A 26 -9.17 8.01 1.76
C PHE A 26 -8.68 8.56 3.09
N LEU A 27 -7.41 9.01 3.14
CA LEU A 27 -6.85 9.59 4.37
C LEU A 27 -7.50 10.93 4.75
N ASP A 28 -8.12 11.63 3.80
CA ASP A 28 -8.83 12.90 3.99
C ASP A 28 -10.28 12.73 4.47
N VAL A 29 -10.72 11.48 4.72
CA VAL A 29 -12.04 11.17 5.29
C VAL A 29 -11.91 10.65 6.73
N GLY A 30 -12.80 11.10 7.61
CA GLY A 30 -12.84 10.68 9.02
C GLY A 30 -11.70 11.25 9.86
N ALA A 31 -10.98 10.40 10.60
CA ALA A 31 -9.89 10.79 11.51
C ALA A 31 -8.58 11.18 10.79
N THR A 32 -8.63 12.19 9.91
CA THR A 32 -7.58 12.58 8.96
C THR A 32 -6.20 12.74 9.58
N ARG A 33 -6.10 13.44 10.72
CA ARG A 33 -4.81 13.68 11.39
C ARG A 33 -4.19 12.38 11.90
N GLY A 34 -4.99 11.52 12.53
CA GLY A 34 -4.51 10.23 13.04
C GLY A 34 -4.07 9.29 11.92
N LYS A 35 -4.85 9.21 10.84
CA LYS A 35 -4.54 8.39 9.66
C LYS A 35 -3.27 8.87 8.96
N THR A 36 -3.14 10.19 8.75
CA THR A 36 -1.96 10.79 8.10
C THR A 36 -0.69 10.58 8.93
N THR A 37 -0.71 10.81 10.25
CA THR A 37 0.46 10.60 11.10
C THR A 37 0.87 9.12 11.11
N ARG A 38 -0.09 8.19 11.21
CA ARG A 38 0.19 6.75 11.15
C ARG A 38 0.81 6.35 9.81
N PHE A 39 0.25 6.83 8.70
CA PHE A 39 0.78 6.59 7.36
C PHE A 39 2.25 7.04 7.26
N TRP A 40 2.57 8.27 7.61
CA TRP A 40 3.94 8.76 7.50
C TRP A 40 4.90 8.04 8.47
N ALA A 41 4.46 7.76 9.70
CA ALA A 41 5.27 7.02 10.66
C ALA A 41 5.59 5.59 10.16
N GLN A 42 4.58 4.85 9.70
CA GLN A 42 4.76 3.51 9.15
C GLN A 42 5.60 3.53 7.88
N LEU A 43 5.42 4.52 7.01
CA LEU A 43 6.20 4.65 5.79
C LEU A 43 7.69 4.85 6.12
N VAL A 44 8.03 5.76 7.02
CA VAL A 44 9.42 6.01 7.42
C VAL A 44 10.03 4.76 8.04
N LEU A 45 9.34 4.12 8.98
CA LEU A 45 9.82 2.89 9.63
C LEU A 45 10.02 1.75 8.62
N ALA A 46 9.05 1.52 7.73
CA ALA A 46 9.15 0.51 6.68
C ALA A 46 10.32 0.78 5.73
N SER A 47 10.54 2.05 5.36
CA SER A 47 11.64 2.46 4.47
C SER A 47 13.01 2.18 5.10
N VAL A 48 13.17 2.48 6.39
CA VAL A 48 14.41 2.20 7.14
C VAL A 48 14.66 0.70 7.24
N ILE A 49 13.63 -0.08 7.59
CA ILE A 49 13.72 -1.55 7.69
C ILE A 49 14.05 -2.16 6.33
N ALA A 50 13.41 -1.69 5.26
CA ALA A 50 13.67 -2.15 3.90
C ALA A 50 15.11 -1.87 3.47
N ALA A 51 15.60 -0.64 3.68
CA ALA A 51 16.97 -0.29 3.33
C ALA A 51 18.00 -1.13 4.10
N GLY A 52 17.83 -1.30 5.42
CA GLY A 52 18.68 -2.17 6.23
C GLY A 52 18.61 -3.64 5.79
N GLY A 53 17.41 -4.14 5.46
CA GLY A 53 17.20 -5.49 4.98
C GLY A 53 17.86 -5.77 3.63
N VAL A 54 17.82 -4.80 2.70
CA VAL A 54 18.50 -4.90 1.41
C VAL A 54 20.01 -4.88 1.60
N ILE A 55 20.55 -3.92 2.37
CA ILE A 55 22.00 -3.79 2.59
C ILE A 55 22.57 -5.02 3.30
N GLY A 56 21.84 -5.57 4.28
CA GLY A 56 22.24 -6.74 5.05
C GLY A 56 21.82 -8.09 4.46
N ASP A 57 21.30 -8.13 3.22
CA ASP A 57 20.74 -9.33 2.57
C ASP A 57 19.79 -10.17 3.46
N ALA A 58 18.96 -9.47 4.24
CA ALA A 58 18.06 -10.07 5.22
C ALA A 58 16.63 -10.16 4.65
N THR A 59 16.33 -11.28 3.99
CA THR A 59 14.99 -11.58 3.44
C THR A 59 13.85 -11.34 4.45
N PRO A 60 13.92 -11.79 5.73
CA PRO A 60 12.85 -11.55 6.69
C PRO A 60 12.60 -10.06 6.99
N ALA A 61 13.65 -9.23 7.00
CA ALA A 61 13.51 -7.80 7.22
C ALA A 61 12.80 -7.13 6.03
N VAL A 62 13.16 -7.53 4.79
CA VAL A 62 12.51 -6.98 3.59
C VAL A 62 11.03 -7.39 3.52
N ILE A 63 10.70 -8.64 3.83
CA ILE A 63 9.31 -9.10 3.91
C ILE A 63 8.55 -8.35 5.01
N GLY A 64 9.16 -8.17 6.19
CA GLY A 64 8.57 -7.42 7.30
C GLY A 64 8.21 -5.98 6.90
N ALA A 65 9.10 -5.31 6.17
CA ALA A 65 8.84 -3.98 5.63
C ALA A 65 7.64 -3.95 4.64
N MET A 66 7.51 -4.98 3.79
CA MET A 66 6.39 -5.09 2.83
C MET A 66 5.03 -5.23 3.53
N ILE A 67 4.97 -5.92 4.67
CA ILE A 67 3.72 -6.14 5.41
C ILE A 67 3.23 -4.84 6.07
N ILE A 68 4.14 -4.06 6.65
CA ILE A 68 3.77 -2.85 7.40
C ILE A 68 3.65 -1.60 6.52
N ALA A 69 4.14 -1.64 5.28
CA ALA A 69 4.18 -0.50 4.37
C ALA A 69 2.75 -0.01 4.04
N PRO A 70 2.44 1.28 4.25
CA PRO A 70 1.07 1.76 4.15
C PRO A 70 0.69 2.23 2.73
N LEU A 71 1.53 2.00 1.72
CA LEU A 71 1.31 2.49 0.34
C LEU A 71 0.10 1.83 -0.34
N GLY A 72 -0.38 0.69 0.16
CA GLY A 72 -1.62 0.08 -0.33
C GLY A 72 -2.82 1.03 -0.25
N THR A 73 -2.92 1.83 0.82
CA THR A 73 -4.05 2.76 1.03
C THR A 73 -4.20 3.79 -0.11
N PRO A 74 -3.19 4.61 -0.46
CA PRO A 74 -3.30 5.53 -1.58
C PRO A 74 -3.45 4.83 -2.94
N ILE A 75 -2.93 3.61 -3.12
CA ILE A 75 -3.11 2.82 -4.36
C ILE A 75 -4.59 2.45 -4.53
N TYR A 76 -5.22 1.87 -3.51
CA TYR A 76 -6.65 1.57 -3.56
C TYR A 76 -7.50 2.83 -3.68
N GLY A 77 -7.06 3.95 -3.10
CA GLY A 77 -7.77 5.24 -3.20
C GLY A 77 -7.75 5.81 -4.59
N LEU A 78 -6.60 5.71 -5.26
CA LEU A 78 -6.49 6.10 -6.66
C LEU A 78 -7.43 5.26 -7.53
N ALA A 79 -7.46 3.94 -7.33
CA ALA A 79 -8.34 3.03 -8.08
C ALA A 79 -9.83 3.36 -7.85
N LEU A 80 -10.25 3.52 -6.59
CA LEU A 80 -11.63 3.85 -6.25
C LEU A 80 -12.04 5.22 -6.81
N ALA A 81 -11.19 6.24 -6.68
CA ALA A 81 -11.47 7.58 -7.19
C ALA A 81 -11.56 7.61 -8.72
N ALA A 82 -10.78 6.78 -9.42
CA ALA A 82 -10.84 6.64 -10.87
C ALA A 82 -12.18 6.04 -11.31
N VAL A 83 -12.61 4.94 -10.69
CA VAL A 83 -13.90 4.28 -11.01
C VAL A 83 -15.09 5.17 -10.63
N ALA A 84 -15.02 5.87 -9.50
CA ALA A 84 -16.08 6.77 -9.04
C ALA A 84 -16.09 8.13 -9.78
N GLY A 85 -15.14 8.41 -10.67
CA GLY A 85 -15.06 9.70 -11.40
C GLY A 85 -14.74 10.91 -10.51
N ARG A 86 -14.20 10.70 -9.31
CA ARG A 86 -13.97 11.76 -8.29
C ARG A 86 -12.62 12.42 -8.46
N ARG A 87 -12.53 13.41 -9.35
CA ARG A 87 -11.26 14.12 -9.69
C ARG A 87 -10.47 14.65 -8.49
N ARG A 88 -11.15 15.19 -7.46
CA ARG A 88 -10.48 15.71 -6.26
C ARG A 88 -9.81 14.59 -5.45
N ALA A 89 -10.52 13.48 -5.23
CA ALA A 89 -9.99 12.31 -4.54
C ALA A 89 -8.85 11.67 -5.35
N LEU A 90 -9.01 11.59 -6.68
CA LEU A 90 -7.98 11.05 -7.57
C LEU A 90 -6.67 11.84 -7.45
N ARG A 91 -6.73 13.17 -7.50
CA ARG A 91 -5.56 14.03 -7.30
C ARG A 91 -4.96 13.87 -5.90
N SER A 92 -5.80 13.84 -4.86
CA SER A 92 -5.36 13.67 -3.48
C SER A 92 -4.58 12.35 -3.30
N SER A 93 -5.17 11.21 -3.68
CA SER A 93 -4.54 9.90 -3.61
C SER A 93 -3.27 9.81 -4.46
N LEU A 94 -3.26 10.41 -5.66
CA LEU A 94 -2.06 10.45 -6.50
C LEU A 94 -0.93 11.26 -5.85
N THR A 95 -1.23 12.44 -5.30
CA THR A 95 -0.22 13.28 -4.62
C THR A 95 0.34 12.60 -3.37
N LEU A 96 -0.51 11.89 -2.61
CA LEU A 96 -0.09 11.12 -1.45
C LEU A 96 0.81 9.94 -1.85
N LEU A 97 0.46 9.22 -2.92
CA LEU A 97 1.28 8.12 -3.44
C LEU A 97 2.65 8.62 -3.90
N LEU A 98 2.69 9.67 -4.71
CA LEU A 98 3.94 10.24 -5.24
C LEU A 98 4.82 10.80 -4.12
N SER A 99 4.25 11.54 -3.17
CA SER A 99 5.01 12.03 -2.02
C SER A 99 5.57 10.90 -1.15
N GLY A 100 4.80 9.83 -0.95
CA GLY A 100 5.27 8.63 -0.26
C GLY A 100 6.45 7.95 -0.98
N ILE A 101 6.37 7.83 -2.31
CA ILE A 101 7.47 7.29 -3.14
C ILE A 101 8.74 8.16 -2.98
N VAL A 102 8.59 9.48 -3.07
CA VAL A 102 9.73 10.41 -2.91
C VAL A 102 10.38 10.26 -1.55
N VAL A 103 9.59 10.17 -0.47
CA VAL A 103 10.12 9.98 0.89
C VAL A 103 10.85 8.64 1.03
N ASN A 104 10.29 7.55 0.49
CA ASN A 104 10.92 6.23 0.52
C ASN A 104 12.27 6.23 -0.23
N ILE A 105 12.31 6.85 -1.43
CA ILE A 105 13.56 7.01 -2.20
C ILE A 105 14.58 7.82 -1.42
N LEU A 106 14.16 8.94 -0.82
CA LEU A 106 15.05 9.81 -0.05
C LEU A 106 15.67 9.05 1.13
N ILE A 107 14.88 8.28 1.88
CA ILE A 107 15.38 7.46 3.00
C ILE A 107 16.36 6.41 2.50
N GLY A 108 16.05 5.71 1.40
CA GLY A 108 16.94 4.73 0.80
C GLY A 108 18.28 5.35 0.37
N VAL A 109 18.25 6.53 -0.26
CA VAL A 109 19.46 7.28 -0.64
C VAL A 109 20.26 7.69 0.60
N LEU A 110 19.62 8.26 1.63
CA LEU A 110 20.30 8.70 2.85
C LEU A 110 20.99 7.53 3.56
N ILE A 111 20.32 6.38 3.69
CA ILE A 111 20.91 5.19 4.31
C ILE A 111 22.05 4.65 3.43
N GLY A 112 21.86 4.60 2.11
CA GLY A 112 22.89 4.18 1.17
C GLY A 112 24.14 5.06 1.22
N LEU A 113 24.00 6.37 1.41
CA LEU A 113 25.12 7.32 1.53
C LEU A 113 25.92 7.15 2.82
N VAL A 114 25.26 6.80 3.93
CA VAL A 114 25.91 6.57 5.24
C VAL A 114 26.56 5.18 5.31
N THR A 115 26.19 4.27 4.41
CA THR A 115 26.69 2.90 4.40
C THR A 115 28.14 2.83 3.92
N VAL A 116 29.02 2.37 4.80
CA VAL A 116 30.47 2.24 4.54
C VAL A 116 30.79 1.02 3.67
N ASN A 117 30.04 -0.07 3.82
CA ASN A 117 30.21 -1.30 3.05
C ASN A 117 29.37 -1.25 1.77
N ARG A 118 29.98 -0.83 0.66
CA ARG A 118 29.32 -0.84 -0.65
C ARG A 118 29.21 -2.27 -1.16
N VAL A 119 28.01 -2.85 -1.05
CA VAL A 119 27.66 -4.12 -1.69
C VAL A 119 27.43 -3.86 -3.17
N ALA A 120 28.04 -4.68 -4.02
CA ALA A 120 27.81 -4.59 -5.46
C ALA A 120 26.34 -4.94 -5.77
N VAL A 121 25.68 -4.09 -6.54
CA VAL A 121 24.22 -4.13 -6.76
C VAL A 121 23.80 -5.41 -7.51
N ASP A 122 24.69 -5.89 -8.36
CA ASP A 122 24.57 -7.05 -9.24
C ASP A 122 24.68 -8.40 -8.54
N VAL A 123 25.24 -8.45 -7.33
CA VAL A 123 25.35 -9.70 -6.54
C VAL A 123 24.33 -9.81 -5.41
N ASN A 124 23.61 -8.72 -5.09
CA ASN A 124 22.64 -8.71 -4.00
C ASN A 124 21.29 -9.28 -4.45
N PRO A 125 20.86 -10.45 -3.94
CA PRO A 125 19.61 -11.08 -4.36
C PRO A 125 18.37 -10.23 -4.06
N GLN A 126 18.43 -9.40 -3.01
CA GLN A 126 17.31 -8.51 -2.67
C GLN A 126 17.13 -7.38 -3.67
N ILE A 127 18.19 -6.98 -4.37
CA ILE A 127 18.09 -5.94 -5.40
C ILE A 127 17.72 -6.58 -6.74
N VAL A 128 18.50 -7.58 -7.17
CA VAL A 128 18.31 -8.22 -8.49
C VAL A 128 16.90 -8.82 -8.62
N GLY A 129 16.39 -9.47 -7.58
CA GLY A 129 15.04 -10.04 -7.59
C GLY A 129 13.91 -9.01 -7.71
N ARG A 130 14.19 -7.71 -7.58
CA ARG A 130 13.20 -6.62 -7.63
C ARG A 130 13.40 -5.67 -8.81
N THR A 131 14.48 -5.80 -9.56
CA THR A 131 14.78 -4.98 -10.75
C THR A 131 14.55 -5.72 -12.07
N ALA A 132 14.32 -7.04 -12.03
CA ALA A 132 14.07 -7.87 -13.21
C ALA A 132 12.73 -8.64 -13.12
N PRO A 133 11.58 -7.94 -13.19
CA PRO A 133 10.28 -8.60 -13.17
C PRO A 133 10.05 -9.44 -14.43
N THR A 134 9.32 -10.54 -14.27
CA THR A 134 8.96 -11.50 -15.31
C THR A 134 7.47 -11.42 -15.66
N VAL A 135 7.05 -12.10 -16.73
CA VAL A 135 5.63 -12.21 -17.11
C VAL A 135 4.80 -12.92 -16.01
N LEU A 136 5.42 -13.82 -15.26
CA LEU A 136 4.77 -14.47 -14.13
C LEU A 136 4.47 -13.46 -13.02
N ASP A 137 5.40 -12.54 -12.73
CA ASP A 137 5.19 -11.50 -11.73
C ASP A 137 4.02 -10.57 -12.09
N LEU A 138 3.85 -10.26 -13.38
CA LEU A 138 2.70 -9.48 -13.86
C LEU A 138 1.38 -10.23 -13.66
N THR A 139 1.36 -11.53 -13.94
CA THR A 139 0.18 -12.38 -13.75
C THR A 139 -0.20 -12.44 -12.26
N VAL A 140 0.78 -12.60 -11.38
CA VAL A 140 0.60 -12.55 -9.93
C VAL A 140 0.11 -11.18 -9.49
N ALA A 141 0.67 -10.09 -10.01
CA ALA A 141 0.25 -8.73 -9.67
C ALA A 141 -1.24 -8.48 -9.99
N ILE A 142 -1.72 -8.97 -11.14
CA ILE A 142 -3.15 -8.90 -11.50
C ILE A 142 -3.99 -9.69 -10.50
N ALA A 143 -3.59 -10.93 -10.19
CA ALA A 143 -4.31 -11.77 -9.23
C ALA A 143 -4.38 -11.12 -7.83
N VAL A 144 -3.27 -10.52 -7.36
CA VAL A 144 -3.22 -9.79 -6.08
C VAL A 144 -4.13 -8.57 -6.11
N GLY A 145 -4.17 -7.82 -7.22
CA GLY A 145 -5.08 -6.68 -7.37
C GLY A 145 -6.56 -7.08 -7.30
N VAL A 146 -6.94 -8.20 -7.94
CA VAL A 146 -8.29 -8.76 -7.87
C VAL A 146 -8.60 -9.23 -6.44
N ALA A 147 -7.69 -9.98 -5.82
CA ALA A 147 -7.85 -10.46 -4.45
C ALA A 147 -8.01 -9.30 -3.45
N GLY A 148 -7.20 -8.25 -3.59
CA GLY A 148 -7.27 -7.04 -2.77
C GLY A 148 -8.57 -6.27 -2.96
N SER A 149 -9.06 -6.16 -4.19
CA SER A 149 -10.34 -5.53 -4.49
C SER A 149 -11.52 -6.31 -3.89
N PHE A 150 -11.45 -7.65 -3.96
CA PHE A 150 -12.44 -8.53 -3.34
C PHE A 150 -12.44 -8.41 -1.81
N ALA A 151 -11.25 -8.43 -1.19
CA ALA A 151 -11.09 -8.23 0.25
C ALA A 151 -11.59 -6.84 0.71
N LEU A 152 -11.39 -5.81 -0.10
CA LEU A 152 -11.86 -4.46 0.20
C LEU A 152 -13.39 -4.33 0.10
N ALA A 153 -14.02 -5.06 -0.82
CA ALA A 153 -15.47 -5.02 -1.01
C ALA A 153 -16.26 -5.82 0.04
N ARG A 154 -15.59 -6.74 0.75
CA ARG A 154 -16.22 -7.65 1.72
C ARG A 154 -15.91 -7.28 3.18
N LYS A 155 -16.80 -7.69 4.07
CA LYS A 155 -16.70 -7.41 5.52
C LYS A 155 -15.99 -8.50 6.33
N ASP A 156 -15.99 -9.73 5.83
CA ASP A 156 -15.37 -10.90 6.46
C ASP A 156 -13.85 -10.96 6.32
#